data_AF-A0A1V6D272-F1
#
_entry.id   AF-A0A1V6D272-F1
#
_cell.length_a   1.000
_cell.length_b   1.000
_cell.length_c   1.000
_cell.angle_alpha   90.00
_cell.angle_beta   90.00
_cell.angle_gamma   90.00
#
_symmetry.space_group_name_H-M   'P 1'
#
loop_
_entity.id
_entity.type
_entity.pdbx_description
1 polymer ?
#
loop_
_entity_poly.entity_id
_entity_poly.type
_entity_poly.pdbx_seq_one_letter_code
_entity_poly.pdbx_strand_id
1 'polypeptide(L)' 'MDPFDLAGWLATLVAFVGVWLNNKRRRACFVMWLVSNAATFALHAAASMWPMAARDAIFFLMAIHGWRLWAAKPVAG' A
#
# COMPACT_ATOMS: atom_id res chain seq x y z
N MET A 1 20.16 -5.78 24.05
CA MET A 1 19.10 -5.46 23.06
C MET A 1 18.48 -4.17 23.51
N ASP A 2 18.72 -3.12 22.75
CA ASP A 2 18.27 -1.78 23.11
C ASP A 2 16.73 -1.70 23.00
N PRO A 3 16.04 -0.95 23.88
CA PRO A 3 14.58 -0.83 23.83
C PRO A 3 14.06 -0.34 22.47
N PHE A 4 14.87 0.45 21.76
CA PHE A 4 14.59 0.95 20.43
C PHE A 4 14.66 -0.12 19.33
N ASP A 5 15.55 -1.11 19.45
CA ASP A 5 15.60 -2.25 18.55
C ASP A 5 14.37 -3.14 18.71
N LEU A 6 13.97 -3.42 19.96
CA LEU A 6 12.76 -4.21 20.23
C LEU A 6 11.50 -3.56 19.63
N ALA A 7 11.41 -2.23 19.73
CA ALA A 7 10.34 -1.46 19.10
C ALA A 7 10.38 -1.55 17.56
N GLY A 8 11.58 -1.52 16.95
CA GLY A 8 11.76 -1.71 15.50
C GLY A 8 11.33 -3.10 15.01
N TRP A 9 11.69 -4.15 15.76
CA TRP A 9 11.28 -5.52 15.47
C TRP A 9 9.77 -5.73 15.63
N LEU A 10 9.16 -5.14 16.66
CA LEU A 10 7.70 -5.17 16.84
C LEU A 10 6.96 -4.41 15.74
N ALA A 11 7.45 -3.24 15.34
CA ALA A 11 6.88 -2.49 14.22
C ALA A 11 6.96 -3.28 12.91
N THR A 12 8.07 -4.00 12.69
CA THR A 12 8.24 -4.87 11.53
C THR A 12 7.29 -6.05 11.54
N LEU A 13 7.09 -6.70 12.69
CA LEU A 13 6.11 -7.79 12.86
C LEU A 13 4.68 -7.31 12.61
N VAL A 14 4.30 -6.13 13.11
CA VAL A 14 3.00 -5.52 12.87
C VAL A 14 2.82 -5.18 11.38
N ALA A 15 3.84 -4.64 10.72
CA ALA A 15 3.82 -4.39 9.28
C ALA A 15 3.68 -5.69 8.48
N PHE A 16 4.39 -6.76 8.86
CA PHE A 16 4.28 -8.08 8.23
C PHE A 16 2.88 -8.68 8.39
N VAL A 17 2.30 -8.62 9.59
CA VAL A 17 0.92 -9.08 9.83
C VAL A 17 -0.09 -8.21 9.07
N GLY A 18 0.15 -6.90 8.98
CA GLY A 18 -0.65 -5.97 8.17
C GLY A 18 -0.64 -6.34 6.70
N VAL A 19 0.53 -6.66 6.13
CA VAL A 19 0.66 -7.13 4.73
C VAL A 19 0.07 -8.52 4.55
N TRP A 20 0.20 -9.42 5.52
CA TRP A 20 -0.39 -10.75 5.46
C TRP A 20 -1.93 -10.70 5.49
N LEU A 21 -2.51 -9.81 6.31
CA LEU A 21 -3.96 -9.53 6.31
C LEU A 21 -4.38 -8.86 5.00
N ASN A 22 -3.56 -7.95 4.46
CA ASN A 22 -3.74 -7.34 3.14
C ASN A 22 -3.77 -8.41 2.02
N ASN A 23 -2.99 -9.49 2.18
CA ASN A 23 -2.85 -10.59 1.22
C ASN A 23 -3.99 -11.63 1.30
N LYS A 24 -4.96 -11.49 2.22
CA LYS A 24 -6.09 -12.42 2.39
C LYS A 24 -7.20 -12.28 1.31
N ARG A 25 -6.85 -11.83 0.10
CA ARG A 25 -7.69 -11.84 -1.13
C ARG A 25 -9.06 -11.17 -1.00
N ARG A 26 -9.11 -9.89 -0.64
CA ARG A 26 -10.30 -9.04 -0.85
C ARG A 26 -9.90 -7.80 -1.66
N ARG A 27 -10.85 -7.22 -2.40
CA ARG A 27 -10.68 -5.93 -3.13
C ARG A 27 -10.08 -4.81 -2.25
N ALA A 28 -10.16 -4.95 -0.92
CA ALA A 28 -9.51 -4.13 0.09
C ALA A 28 -7.99 -3.96 -0.10
N CYS A 29 -7.30 -4.94 -0.71
CA CYS A 29 -5.88 -4.82 -1.01
C CYS A 29 -5.62 -3.62 -1.93
N PHE A 30 -6.42 -3.48 -2.98
CA PHE A 30 -6.33 -2.33 -3.88
C PHE A 30 -6.70 -1.01 -3.21
N VAL A 31 -7.64 -1.03 -2.26
CA VAL A 31 -8.00 0.15 -1.45
C VAL A 31 -6.81 0.58 -0.58
N MET A 32 -6.12 -0.37 0.06
CA MET A 32 -4.93 -0.09 0.86
C MET A 32 -3.81 0.52 -0.01
N TRP A 33 -3.57 -0.06 -1.19
CA TRP A 33 -2.60 0.48 -2.16
C TRP A 33 -2.99 1.86 -2.68
N LEU A 34 -4.27 2.12 -2.94
CA LEU A 34 -4.78 3.45 -3.30
C LEU A 34 -4.51 4.48 -2.20
N VAL A 35 -4.83 4.15 -0.95
CA VAL A 35 -4.64 5.05 0.20
C VAL A 35 -3.16 5.33 0.45
N SER A 36 -2.30 4.31 0.45
CA SER A 36 -0.85 4.50 0.62
C SER A 36 -0.24 5.34 -0.50
N ASN A 37 -0.54 5.04 -1.77
CA ASN A 37 0.02 5.81 -2.88
C ASN A 37 -0.50 7.26 -2.91
N ALA A 38 -1.77 7.50 -2.51
CA ALA A 38 -2.28 8.86 -2.38
C ALA A 38 -1.58 9.64 -1.26
N ALA A 39 -1.34 9.01 -0.11
CA ALA A 39 -0.67 9.64 1.03
C ALA A 39 0.80 9.97 0.71
N THR A 40 1.54 9.03 0.10
CA THR A 40 2.93 9.29 -0.30
C THR A 40 3.02 10.26 -1.46
N PHE A 41 2.08 10.24 -2.41
CA PHE A 41 2.01 11.26 -3.47
C PHE A 41 1.88 12.67 -2.90
N ALA A 42 0.99 12.86 -1.92
CA ALA A 42 0.82 14.16 -1.27
C ALA A 42 2.08 14.62 -0.53
N LEU A 43 2.78 13.71 0.17
CA LEU A 43 4.04 14.01 0.84
C LEU A 43 5.16 14.35 -0.15
N HIS A 44 5.31 13.59 -1.23
CA HIS A 44 6.32 13.85 -2.25
C HIS A 44 6.05 15.12 -3.06
N ALA A 45 4.77 15.43 -3.31
CA ALA A 45 4.36 16.70 -3.92
C ALA A 45 4.70 17.89 -3.01
N ALA A 46 4.44 17.79 -1.70
CA ALA A 46 4.84 18.80 -0.72
C ALA A 46 6.37 18.92 -0.59
N ALA A 47 7.11 17.80 -0.69
CA ALA A 47 8.56 17.77 -0.65
C ALA A 47 9.24 18.15 -1.98
N SER A 48 8.49 18.57 -3.01
CA SER A 48 8.99 18.93 -4.35
C SER A 48 9.76 17.80 -5.05
N MET A 49 9.55 16.54 -4.64
CA MET A 49 10.19 15.35 -5.18
C MET A 49 9.38 14.81 -6.36
N TRP A 50 9.39 15.55 -7.47
CA TRP A 50 8.64 15.23 -8.68
C TRP A 50 8.82 13.79 -9.21
N PRO A 51 10.03 13.18 -9.19
CA PRO A 51 10.20 11.79 -9.64
C PRO A 51 9.50 10.77 -8.74
N MET A 52 9.53 10.98 -7.42
CA MET A 52 8.85 10.12 -6.44
C MET A 52 7.33 10.28 -6.56
N ALA A 53 6.85 11.51 -6.72
CA ALA A 53 5.43 11.80 -6.94
C ALA A 53 4.92 11.16 -8.24
N ALA A 54 5.68 11.22 -9.34
CA ALA A 54 5.31 10.56 -10.59
C ALA A 54 5.21 9.03 -10.42
N ARG A 55 6.16 8.42 -9.70
CA ARG A 55 6.13 7.00 -9.37
C ARG A 55 4.88 6.61 -8.57
N ASP A 56 4.55 7.37 -7.53
CA ASP A 56 3.39 7.10 -6.69
C ASP A 56 2.08 7.27 -7.47
N ALA A 57 1.99 8.25 -8.37
CA ALA A 57 0.85 8.41 -9.26
C ALA A 57 0.67 7.21 -10.21
N ILE A 58 1.76 6.66 -10.76
CA ILE A 58 1.71 5.46 -11.61
C ILE A 58 1.21 4.25 -10.80
N PHE A 59 1.72 4.05 -9.58
CA PHE A 59 1.25 2.96 -8.72
C PHE A 59 -0.19 3.14 -8.27
N PHE A 60 -0.64 4.37 -8.03
CA PHE A 60 -2.03 4.70 -7.75
C PHE A 60 -2.95 4.29 -8.91
N LEU A 61 -2.59 4.63 -10.15
CA LEU A 61 -3.34 4.25 -11.35
C LEU A 61 -3.36 2.73 -11.57
N MET A 62 -2.23 2.05 -11.35
CA MET A 62 -2.18 0.58 -11.40
C MET A 62 -3.07 -0.06 -10.33
N ALA A 63 -3.14 0.51 -9.13
CA ALA A 63 -4.04 0.02 -8.08
C ALA A 63 -5.52 0.15 -8.48
N ILE A 64 -5.90 1.25 -9.15
CA ILE A 64 -7.25 1.41 -9.72
C ILE A 64 -7.51 0.35 -10.80
N HIS A 65 -6.56 0.15 -11.71
CA HIS A 65 -6.72 -0.81 -12.79
C HIS A 65 -6.85 -2.24 -12.25
N GLY A 66 -6.00 -2.61 -11.29
CA GLY A 66 -6.05 -3.90 -10.61
C GLY A 66 -7.36 -4.11 -9.84
N TRP A 67 -7.89 -3.06 -9.18
CA TRP A 67 -9.22 -3.14 -8.55
C TRP A 67 -10.29 -3.44 -9.60
N ARG A 68 -10.35 -2.67 -10.69
CA ARG A 68 -11.37 -2.87 -11.74
C ARG A 68 -11.29 -4.25 -12.38
N LEU A 69 -10.09 -4.76 -12.64
CA LEU A 69 -9.89 -6.09 -13.21
C LEU A 69 -10.30 -7.20 -12.24
N TRP A 70 -9.98 -7.06 -10.95
CA TRP A 70 -10.43 -8.00 -9.91
C TRP A 70 -11.91 -7.86 -9.55
N ALA A 71 -12.55 -6.73 -9.87
CA ALA A 71 -13.98 -6.58 -9.74
C ALA A 71 -14.75 -7.37 -10.80
N ALA A 72 -14.15 -7.60 -11.97
CA ALA A 72 -14.75 -8.30 -13.10
C ALA A 72 -14.64 -9.84 -13.05
N LYS A 73 -13.77 -10.42 -12.18
CA LYS A 73 -13.81 -11.86 -11.89
C LYS A 73 -14.73 -12.09 -10.68
N PRO A 74 -15.86 -12.81 -10.83
CA PRO A 74 -16.55 -13.37 -9.68
C PRO A 74 -15.52 -14.21 -8.93
N VAL A 75 -15.38 -13.98 -7.63
CA VAL A 75 -14.64 -14.89 -6.77
C VAL A 75 -15.38 -16.22 -6.90
N ALA A 76 -14.81 -17.19 -7.62
CA ALA A 76 -15.26 -18.56 -7.52
C ALA A 76 -15.15 -18.92 -6.04
N GLY A 77 -16.30 -19.07 -5.40
CA GLY A 77 -16.44 -19.48 -4.00
C GLY A 77 -15.92 -20.89 -3.79
#